data_AF-A0AA51P4Q1-F1
#
_entry.id   AF-A0AA51P4Q1-F1
#
_cell.length_a   1.000
_cell.length_b   1.000
_cell.length_c   1.000
_cell.angle_alpha   90.00
_cell.angle_beta   90.00
_cell.angle_gamma   90.00
#
_symmetry.space_group_name_H-M   'P 1'
#
loop_
_entity.id
_entity.type
_entity.pdbx_description
1 polymer ?
#
loop_
_entity_poly.entity_id
_entity_poly.type
_entity_poly.pdbx_seq_one_letter_code
_entity_poly.pdbx_strand_id
1 'polypeptide(L)' 'EGVIVSGQDSVWKCICTLSGYHTRCIYDISWCHESGLIATACGDDIIRIFKEADDSDPNAPTFDLICTKLNSHSQDVN' A
#
# COMPACT_ATOMS: atom_id res chain seq x y z
N GLU A 1 18.70 5.83 3.41
CA GLU A 1 19.87 5.89 2.51
C GLU A 1 19.53 5.33 1.13
N GLY A 2 19.85 6.11 0.09
CA GLY A 2 19.63 5.77 -1.32
C GLY A 2 20.58 4.68 -1.83
N VAL A 3 20.27 4.13 -3.00
CA VAL A 3 21.13 3.16 -3.68
C VAL A 3 22.18 3.94 -4.47
N ILE A 4 23.46 3.64 -4.28
CA ILE A 4 24.54 4.27 -5.07
C ILE A 4 24.50 3.68 -6.49
N VAL A 5 24.32 4.53 -7.48
CA VAL A 5 24.33 4.17 -8.91
C VAL A 5 25.55 4.80 -9.57
N SER A 6 26.29 4.02 -10.35
CA SER A 6 27.49 4.45 -11.07
C SER A 6 27.22 5.17 -12.41
N GLY A 7 25.94 5.32 -12.78
CA GLY A 7 25.46 5.99 -14.00
C GLY A 7 24.36 7.02 -13.71
N GLN A 8 23.78 7.62 -14.76
CA GLN A 8 22.68 8.61 -14.63
C GLN A 8 21.29 7.98 -14.42
N ASP A 9 21.20 6.66 -14.33
CA ASP A 9 19.92 5.96 -14.23
C ASP A 9 19.37 6.01 -12.81
N SER A 10 18.08 6.34 -12.69
CA SER A 10 17.36 6.24 -11.42
C SER A 10 17.05 4.78 -11.13
N VAL A 11 17.24 4.35 -9.88
CA VAL A 11 16.94 2.98 -9.44
C VAL A 11 15.85 2.97 -8.38
N TRP A 12 15.02 1.94 -8.40
CA TRP A 12 13.98 1.72 -7.41
C TRP A 12 14.53 0.88 -6.25
N LYS A 13 14.17 1.26 -5.03
CA LYS A 13 14.44 0.50 -3.81
C LYS A 13 13.11 0.26 -3.12
N CYS A 14 12.85 -0.98 -2.72
CA CYS A 14 11.73 -1.28 -1.82
C CYS A 14 12.07 -0.73 -0.42
N ILE A 15 11.28 0.22 0.07
CA ILE A 15 11.50 0.91 1.35
C ILE A 15 10.49 0.54 2.42
N CYS A 16 9.38 -0.10 2.06
CA CYS A 16 8.35 -0.55 2.99
C CYS A 16 7.56 -1.72 2.38
N THR A 17 7.12 -2.66 3.24
CA THR A 17 6.24 -3.76 2.88
C THR A 17 5.11 -3.84 3.89
N LEU A 18 3.86 -3.75 3.43
CA LEU A 18 2.67 -3.93 4.27
C LEU A 18 2.27 -5.41 4.30
N SER A 19 2.75 -6.14 5.32
CA SER A 19 2.51 -7.59 5.46
C SER A 19 1.42 -7.92 6.47
N GLY A 20 0.71 -9.04 6.26
CA GLY A 20 -0.24 -9.60 7.23
C GLY A 20 -1.65 -9.01 7.18
N TYR A 21 -1.91 -8.05 6.30
CA TYR A 21 -3.22 -7.41 6.19
C TYR A 21 -4.20 -8.16 5.29
N HIS A 22 -3.72 -8.83 4.25
CA HIS A 22 -4.53 -9.46 3.20
C HIS A 22 -4.41 -10.97 3.27
N THR A 23 -5.54 -11.67 3.17
CA THR A 23 -5.58 -13.14 3.25
C THR A 23 -5.59 -13.83 1.88
N ARG A 24 -5.76 -13.03 0.81
CA ARG A 24 -5.80 -13.45 -0.59
C ARG A 24 -5.06 -12.45 -1.47
N CYS A 25 -5.08 -12.66 -2.78
CA CYS A 25 -4.44 -11.77 -3.75
C CYS A 25 -5.03 -10.36 -3.71
N ILE A 26 -4.17 -9.36 -3.77
CA ILE A 26 -4.53 -7.97 -4.03
C ILE A 26 -4.64 -7.81 -5.55
N TYR A 27 -5.80 -7.40 -6.04
CA TYR A 27 -6.06 -7.25 -7.48
C TYR A 27 -5.85 -5.82 -7.96
N ASP A 28 -6.04 -4.83 -7.08
CA ASP A 28 -5.84 -3.43 -7.43
C ASP A 28 -5.42 -2.59 -6.22
N ILE A 29 -4.71 -1.50 -6.50
CA ILE A 29 -4.32 -0.47 -5.52
C ILE A 29 -4.54 0.92 -6.11
N SER A 30 -4.95 1.86 -5.27
CA SER A 30 -5.08 3.27 -5.66
C SER A 30 -4.45 4.18 -4.61
N TRP A 31 -3.62 5.12 -5.05
CA TRP A 31 -3.00 6.12 -4.20
C TRP A 31 -3.61 7.50 -4.48
N CYS A 32 -4.27 8.08 -3.48
CA CYS A 32 -4.85 9.41 -3.60
C CYS A 32 -3.75 10.49 -3.49
N HIS A 33 -3.55 11.28 -4.55
CA HIS A 33 -2.56 12.37 -4.57
C HIS A 33 -2.88 13.53 -3.62
N GLU A 34 -4.16 13.74 -3.26
CA GLU A 34 -4.58 14.83 -2.37
C GLU A 34 -4.43 14.46 -0.89
N SER A 35 -4.80 13.24 -0.52
CA SER A 35 -4.83 12.80 0.88
C SER A 35 -3.65 11.91 1.29
N GLY A 36 -2.87 11.41 0.33
CA GLY A 36 -1.81 10.44 0.56
C GLY A 36 -2.31 9.04 0.94
N LEU A 37 -3.64 8.82 0.97
CA LEU A 37 -4.22 7.53 1.35
C LEU A 37 -4.03 6.49 0.25
N ILE A 38 -3.79 5.25 0.68
CA ILE A 38 -3.68 4.08 -0.19
C ILE A 38 -4.88 3.19 0.04
N ALA A 39 -5.67 2.94 -1.01
CA ALA A 39 -6.73 1.96 -1.02
C ALA A 39 -6.24 0.66 -1.67
N THR A 40 -6.66 -0.48 -1.12
CA THR A 40 -6.37 -1.81 -1.69
C THR A 40 -7.66 -2.60 -1.87
N ALA A 41 -7.79 -3.28 -3.00
CA ALA A 41 -8.87 -4.21 -3.31
C ALA A 41 -8.32 -5.63 -3.38
N CYS A 42 -8.88 -6.52 -2.56
CA CYS A 42 -8.37 -7.86 -2.34
C CYS A 42 -9.46 -8.90 -2.55
N GLY A 43 -9.09 -10.06 -3.07
CA GLY A 43 -10.00 -11.18 -3.29
C GLY A 43 -10.52 -11.84 -2.00
N ASP A 44 -10.23 -11.27 -0.83
CA ASP A 44 -10.83 -11.65 0.46
C ASP A 44 -12.11 -10.87 0.79
N ASP A 45 -12.69 -10.19 -0.22
CA ASP A 45 -13.88 -9.35 -0.14
C ASP A 45 -13.73 -8.13 0.79
N ILE A 46 -12.49 -7.69 1.04
CA ILE A 46 -12.20 -6.60 1.97
C ILE A 46 -11.43 -5.47 1.27
N ILE A 47 -11.98 -4.25 1.32
CA ILE A 47 -11.27 -3.01 0.97
C ILE A 47 -10.58 -2.47 2.22
N ARG A 48 -9.32 -2.07 2.09
CA ARG A 48 -8.52 -1.49 3.18
C ARG A 48 -7.95 -0.14 2.77
N ILE A 49 -7.94 0.81 3.71
CA ILE A 49 -7.35 2.14 3.54
C ILE A 49 -6.18 2.29 4.51
N PHE A 50 -5.01 2.62 3.97
CA PHE A 50 -3.79 2.87 4.70
C PHE A 50 -3.43 4.35 4.66
N LYS A 51 -2.92 4.88 5.77
CA LYS A 51 -2.37 6.24 5.89
C LYS A 51 -0.92 6.13 6.33
N GLU A 52 -0.03 6.88 5.69
CA GLU A 52 1.34 7.04 6.17
C GLU A 52 1.34 7.76 7.54
N ALA A 53 2.19 7.31 8.47
CA ALA A 53 2.38 7.96 9.75
C ALA A 53 3.02 9.34 9.56
N ASP A 54 2.57 10.34 10.31
CA ASP A 54 3.01 11.73 10.12
C ASP A 54 4.49 11.94 10.50
N ASP A 55 5.09 11.03 11.27
CA ASP A 55 6.49 11.02 11.74
C ASP A 55 7.36 9.92 11.11
N SER A 56 6.92 9.35 9.98
CA SER A 56 7.64 8.27 9.29
C SER A 56 9.01 8.73 8.72
N ASP A 57 9.96 7.79 8.60
CA ASP A 57 11.20 8.04 7.84
C ASP A 57 10.88 7.97 6.34
N PRO A 58 11.19 9.01 5.52
CA PRO A 58 11.00 8.98 4.07
C PRO A 58 11.72 7.81 3.35
N ASN A 59 12.75 7.23 3.96
CA ASN A 59 13.49 6.08 3.45
C ASN A 59 12.99 4.72 3.99
N ALA A 60 12.06 4.75 4.95
CA ALA A 60 11.47 3.59 5.60
C ALA A 60 10.06 3.96 6.13
N PRO A 61 9.11 4.33 5.24
CA PRO A 61 7.82 4.86 5.67
C PRO A 61 7.00 3.79 6.38
N THR A 62 6.24 4.20 7.38
CA THR A 62 5.32 3.35 8.14
C THR A 62 3.90 3.74 7.80
N PHE A 63 3.00 2.75 7.72
CA PHE A 63 1.59 2.99 7.41
C PHE A 63 0.70 2.33 8.44
N ASP A 64 -0.35 3.06 8.81
CA ASP A 64 -1.42 2.59 9.67
C ASP A 64 -2.64 2.20 8.84
N LEU A 65 -3.28 1.09 9.19
CA LEU A 65 -4.58 0.69 8.65
C LEU A 65 -5.68 1.52 9.33
N ILE A 66 -6.25 2.49 8.62
CA ILE A 66 -7.23 3.42 9.19
C ILE A 66 -8.68 3.03 8.89
N CYS A 67 -8.92 2.18 7.89
CA CYS A 67 -10.26 1.70 7.57
C CYS A 67 -10.22 0.29 6.97
N THR A 68 -11.18 -0.53 7.37
CA THR A 68 -11.43 -1.87 6.83
C THR A 68 -12.91 -2.00 6.50
N LYS A 69 -13.22 -2.19 5.22
CA LYS A 69 -14.58 -2.45 4.75
C LYS A 69 -14.71 -3.91 4.37
N LEU A 70 -15.42 -4.67 5.20
CA LEU A 70 -15.74 -6.08 4.94
C LEU A 70 -16.88 -6.22 3.93
N ASN A 71 -16.94 -7.37 3.26
CA ASN A 71 -17.99 -7.77 2.31
C ASN A 71 -18.21 -6.68 1.24
N SER A 72 -17.12 -6.27 0.59
CA SER A 72 -17.10 -5.15 -0.36
C SER A 72 -17.69 -5.49 -1.73
N HIS A 73 -17.87 -6.77 -2.03
CA HIS A 73 -18.48 -7.25 -3.26
C HIS A 73 -19.68 -8.15 -2.93
N SER A 74 -20.71 -8.12 -3.79
CA SER A 74 -21.88 -9.00 -3.67
C SER A 74 -21.68 -10.36 -4.34
N GLN A 75 -20.55 -10.55 -5.02
CA GLN A 75 -20.15 -11.72 -5.79
C GLN A 75 -18.62 -11.82 -5.80
N ASP A 76 -18.08 -13.00 -6.12
CA ASP A 76 -16.64 -13.22 -6.27
C ASP A 76 -16.06 -12.33 -7.38
N VAL A 77 -14.89 -11.74 -7.12
CA VAL A 77 -14.12 -10.99 -8.12
C VAL A 77 -13.00 -11.89 -8.63
N ASN A 78 -13.14 -12.39 -9.86
CA ASN A 78 -12.21 -13.28 -10.55
C ASN A 78 -12.04 -12.94 -12.03
#